data_AF-A0A7X6PV62-F1
#
_entry.id   AF-A0A7X6PV62-F1
#
_cell.length_a   1.000
_cell.length_b   1.000
_cell.length_c   1.000
_cell.angle_alpha   90.00
_cell.angle_beta   90.00
_cell.angle_gamma   90.00
#
_symmetry.space_group_name_H-M   'P 1'
#
loop_
_entity.id
_entity.type
_entity.pdbx_description
1 polymer ?
#
loop_
_entity_poly.entity_id
_entity_poly.type
_entity_poly.pdbx_seq_one_letter_code
_entity_poly.pdbx_strand_id
1 'polypeptide(L)'
;MKPPKLYIKFFLSFTLMLIITLLMIYGLHMVTEVRARAQFFREQVRLYTFERAILLTELVEEKISAESYGVQEEEINDDMQAFLDNLAKLNTVKIWLTSDDHLLIKSFEGEISGELFSIPDKNRFISDGISLYQGFNEARDIYVISPVKSPFRKNMQLHV
;
A
#
# COMPACT_ATOMS: atom_id res chain seq x y z
N MET A 1 -26.88 -4.96 65.52
CA MET A 1 -25.87 -5.09 64.45
C MET A 1 -24.77 -4.07 64.71
N LYS A 2 -23.48 -4.44 64.74
CA LYS A 2 -22.41 -3.49 65.07
C LYS A 2 -22.20 -2.52 63.90
N PRO A 3 -22.36 -1.19 64.09
CA PRO A 3 -22.24 -0.18 63.03
C PRO A 3 -21.01 -0.31 62.10
N PRO A 4 -19.79 -0.67 62.57
CA PRO A 4 -18.62 -0.79 61.68
C PRO A 4 -18.75 -1.84 60.58
N LYS A 5 -19.54 -2.91 60.79
CA LYS A 5 -19.75 -3.94 59.75
C LYS A 5 -20.57 -3.42 58.57
N LEU A 6 -21.38 -2.37 58.78
CA LEU A 6 -22.18 -1.77 57.73
C LEU A 6 -21.30 -0.88 56.83
N TYR A 7 -20.42 -0.08 57.41
CA TYR A 7 -19.46 0.77 56.67
C TYR A 7 -18.52 -0.05 55.78
N ILE A 8 -18.01 -1.19 56.28
CA ILE A 8 -17.14 -2.08 55.50
C ILE A 8 -17.87 -2.64 54.27
N LYS A 9 -19.16 -2.99 54.39
CA LYS A 9 -19.96 -3.49 53.26
C LYS A 9 -20.19 -2.41 52.21
N PHE A 10 -20.50 -1.18 52.63
CA PHE A 10 -20.65 -0.06 51.70
C PHE A 10 -19.33 0.28 51.01
N PHE A 11 -18.23 0.32 51.75
CA PHE A 11 -16.90 0.54 51.19
C PHE A 11 -16.55 -0.52 50.14
N LEU A 12 -16.73 -1.80 50.47
CA LEU A 12 -16.42 -2.89 49.53
C LEU A 12 -17.32 -2.85 48.28
N SER A 13 -18.61 -2.55 48.45
CA SER A 13 -19.54 -2.40 47.31
C SER A 13 -19.13 -1.24 46.41
N PHE A 14 -18.69 -0.13 47.00
CA PHE A 14 -18.20 1.03 46.26
C PHE A 14 -16.89 0.71 45.52
N THR A 15 -15.94 0.05 46.19
CA THR A 15 -14.68 -0.40 45.57
C THR A 15 -14.94 -1.35 44.41
N LEU A 16 -15.85 -2.31 44.57
CA LEU A 16 -16.20 -3.25 43.51
C LEU A 16 -16.81 -2.53 42.30
N MET A 17 -17.73 -1.58 42.54
CA MET A 17 -18.32 -0.76 41.49
C MET A 17 -17.26 0.07 40.76
N LEU A 18 -16.28 0.63 41.49
CA LEU A 18 -15.17 1.36 40.91
C LEU A 18 -14.34 0.46 39.98
N ILE A 19 -13.99 -0.75 40.42
CA ILE A 19 -13.23 -1.72 39.63
C ILE A 19 -13.99 -2.11 38.36
N ILE A 20 -15.29 -2.39 38.46
CA ILE A 20 -16.12 -2.75 37.29
C ILE A 20 -16.14 -1.58 36.28
N THR A 21 -16.37 -0.37 36.77
CA THR A 21 -16.38 0.83 35.91
C THR A 21 -15.03 1.04 35.23
N LEU A 22 -13.93 0.84 35.97
CA LEU A 22 -12.58 0.96 35.44
C LEU A 22 -12.32 -0.08 34.33
N LEU A 23 -12.68 -1.34 34.55
CA LEU A 23 -12.57 -2.39 33.53
C LEU A 23 -13.40 -2.08 32.28
N MET A 24 -14.59 -1.51 32.46
CA MET A 24 -15.45 -1.12 31.34
C MET A 24 -14.83 0.02 30.52
N ILE A 25 -14.24 1.03 31.18
CA ILE A 25 -13.53 2.13 30.52
C ILE A 25 -12.30 1.59 29.78
N TYR A 26 -11.48 0.75 30.41
CA TYR A 26 -10.31 0.14 29.76
C TYR A 26 -10.70 -0.75 28.58
N GLY A 27 -11.75 -1.56 28.72
CA GLY A 27 -12.26 -2.39 27.64
C GLY A 27 -12.69 -1.57 26.44
N LEU A 28 -13.42 -0.47 26.68
CA LEU A 28 -13.83 0.45 25.62
C LEU A 28 -12.60 1.11 24.96
N HIS A 29 -11.63 1.56 25.76
CA HIS A 29 -10.40 2.19 25.27
C HIS A 29 -9.60 1.25 24.37
N MET A 30 -9.41 -0.01 24.78
CA MET A 30 -8.71 -1.01 23.99
C MET A 30 -9.38 -1.25 22.64
N VAL A 31 -10.71 -1.33 22.59
CA VAL A 31 -11.44 -1.51 21.32
C VAL A 31 -11.27 -0.29 20.42
N THR A 32 -11.35 0.92 20.96
CA THR A 32 -11.20 2.16 20.18
C THR A 32 -9.77 2.35 19.69
N GLU A 33 -8.76 2.12 20.53
CA GLU A 33 -7.35 2.28 20.17
C GLU A 33 -6.90 1.25 19.15
N VAL A 34 -7.32 -0.02 19.29
CA VAL A 34 -6.98 -1.07 18.32
C VAL A 34 -7.54 -0.73 16.94
N ARG A 35 -8.79 -0.25 16.89
CA ARG A 35 -9.41 0.20 15.62
C ARG A 35 -8.71 1.42 15.04
N ALA A 36 -8.47 2.44 15.86
CA ALA A 36 -7.80 3.67 15.43
C ALA A 36 -6.37 3.39 14.94
N ARG A 37 -5.62 2.55 15.66
CA ARG A 37 -4.27 2.13 15.28
C ARG A 37 -4.29 1.36 13.97
N ALA A 38 -5.21 0.43 13.78
CA ALA A 38 -5.33 -0.30 12.51
C ALA A 38 -5.61 0.64 11.32
N GLN A 39 -6.47 1.64 11.51
CA GLN A 39 -6.73 2.65 10.48
C GLN A 39 -5.51 3.53 10.22
N PHE A 40 -4.83 3.98 11.28
CA PHE A 40 -3.63 4.80 11.17
C PHE A 40 -2.47 4.07 10.48
N PHE A 41 -2.24 2.80 10.79
CA PHE A 41 -1.23 1.99 10.09
C PHE A 41 -1.57 1.81 8.61
N ARG A 42 -2.83 1.56 8.27
CA ARG A 42 -3.27 1.46 6.87
C ARG A 42 -2.99 2.77 6.12
N GLU A 43 -3.27 3.89 6.76
CA GLU A 43 -3.03 5.21 6.19
C GLU A 43 -1.54 5.48 5.97
N GLN A 44 -0.69 5.19 6.96
CA GLN A 44 0.76 5.34 6.81
C GLN A 44 1.31 4.45 5.71
N VAL A 45 0.94 3.17 5.68
CA VAL A 45 1.37 2.25 4.62
C VAL A 45 0.94 2.79 3.24
N ARG A 46 -0.27 3.33 3.14
CA ARG A 46 -0.75 3.96 1.90
C ARG A 46 0.12 5.14 1.49
N LEU A 47 0.39 6.09 2.38
CA LEU A 47 1.21 7.27 2.12
C LEU A 47 2.63 6.88 1.69
N TYR A 48 3.28 5.99 2.45
CA TYR A 48 4.62 5.50 2.10
C TYR A 48 4.66 4.76 0.77
N THR A 49 3.60 4.01 0.43
CA THR A 49 3.54 3.33 -0.87
C THR A 49 3.38 4.34 -2.01
N PHE A 50 2.55 5.38 -1.84
CA PHE A 50 2.42 6.44 -2.83
C PHE A 50 3.75 7.18 -3.04
N GLU A 51 4.41 7.61 -1.97
CA GLU A 51 5.71 8.28 -2.06
C GLU A 51 6.74 7.40 -2.78
N ARG A 52 6.78 6.10 -2.42
CA ARG A 52 7.68 5.15 -3.08
C ARG A 52 7.34 4.98 -4.56
N ALA A 53 6.07 4.85 -4.91
CA ALA A 53 5.64 4.71 -6.30
C ALA A 53 5.97 5.95 -7.13
N ILE A 54 5.81 7.15 -6.57
CA ILE A 54 6.24 8.40 -7.20
C ILE A 54 7.74 8.35 -7.50
N LEU A 55 8.57 8.02 -6.50
CA LEU A 55 10.01 7.91 -6.69
C LEU A 55 10.40 6.88 -7.75
N LEU A 56 9.76 5.70 -7.76
CA LEU A 56 10.03 4.69 -8.79
C LEU A 56 9.63 5.17 -10.18
N THR A 57 8.50 5.89 -10.28
CA THR A 57 8.03 6.46 -11.54
C THR A 57 9.01 7.52 -12.03
N GLU A 58 9.45 8.43 -11.17
CA GLU A 58 10.42 9.47 -11.51
C GLU A 58 11.76 8.88 -11.97
N LEU A 59 12.26 7.85 -11.30
CA LEU A 59 13.51 7.17 -11.70
C LEU A 59 13.38 6.50 -13.07
N VAL A 60 12.23 5.88 -13.36
CA VAL A 60 11.94 5.27 -14.66
C VAL A 60 11.78 6.34 -15.73
N GLU A 61 11.06 7.44 -15.45
CA GLU A 61 10.92 8.58 -16.35
C GLU A 61 12.26 9.24 -16.67
N GLU A 62 13.12 9.42 -15.65
CA GLU A 62 14.46 9.97 -15.80
C GLU A 62 15.33 9.06 -16.68
N LYS A 63 15.32 7.75 -16.44
CA LYS A 63 16.06 6.78 -17.27
C LYS A 63 15.59 6.80 -18.72
N ILE A 64 14.27 6.82 -18.96
CA ILE A 64 13.68 6.89 -20.30
C ILE A 64 14.08 8.20 -21.02
N SER A 65 14.06 9.31 -20.28
CA SER A 65 14.37 10.64 -20.82
C SER A 65 15.87 10.83 -21.09
N ALA A 66 16.74 10.35 -20.19
CA ALA A 66 18.18 10.52 -20.27
C ALA A 66 18.80 9.74 -21.43
N GLU A 67 18.33 8.52 -21.67
CA GLU A 67 18.85 7.68 -22.76
C GLU A 67 18.22 7.98 -24.10
N SER A 68 17.23 8.90 -24.14
CA SER A 68 16.56 9.31 -25.35
C SER A 68 16.25 8.08 -26.20
N TYR A 69 15.51 7.12 -25.62
CA TYR A 69 14.98 5.89 -26.27
C TYR A 69 14.06 6.29 -27.44
N GLY A 70 14.63 6.96 -28.42
CA GLY A 70 14.19 7.04 -29.78
C GLY A 70 14.73 5.83 -30.51
N VAL A 71 14.21 5.65 -31.71
CA VAL A 71 14.33 4.45 -32.53
C VAL A 71 13.22 3.45 -32.19
N GLN A 72 12.13 3.64 -32.95
CA GLN A 72 11.33 2.62 -33.59
C GLN A 72 11.53 1.19 -33.07
N GLU A 73 10.44 0.63 -32.54
CA GLU A 73 10.14 -0.81 -32.51
C GLU A 73 11.20 -1.74 -31.89
N GLU A 74 10.81 -2.34 -30.75
CA GLU A 74 11.23 -3.67 -30.27
C GLU A 74 12.41 -3.84 -29.30
N GLU A 75 13.38 -2.93 -29.16
CA GLU A 75 14.48 -3.17 -28.20
C GLU A 75 14.44 -2.24 -27.00
N ILE A 76 13.72 -2.68 -25.97
CA ILE A 76 14.10 -2.36 -24.61
C ILE A 76 15.46 -3.02 -24.39
N ASN A 77 16.51 -2.22 -24.51
CA ASN A 77 17.90 -2.66 -24.40
C ASN A 77 18.11 -3.48 -23.11
N ASP A 78 19.04 -4.44 -23.14
CA ASP A 78 19.49 -5.22 -21.98
C ASP A 78 19.80 -4.32 -20.76
N ASP A 79 20.20 -3.07 -21.00
CA ASP A 79 20.44 -2.06 -19.96
C ASP A 79 19.16 -1.60 -19.23
N MET A 80 18.04 -1.37 -19.92
CA MET A 80 16.77 -1.05 -19.28
C MET A 80 16.21 -2.27 -18.53
N GLN A 81 16.42 -3.48 -19.06
CA GLN A 81 16.07 -4.71 -18.35
C GLN A 81 16.88 -4.87 -17.08
N ALA A 82 18.19 -4.69 -17.15
CA ALA A 82 19.05 -4.71 -15.96
C ALA A 82 18.66 -3.62 -14.95
N PHE A 83 18.28 -2.43 -15.43
CA PHE A 83 17.80 -1.34 -14.57
C PHE A 83 16.52 -1.72 -13.84
N LEU A 84 15.48 -2.20 -14.54
CA LEU A 84 14.23 -2.61 -13.93
C LEU A 84 14.40 -3.81 -13.00
N ASP A 85 15.23 -4.78 -13.35
CA ASP A 85 15.55 -5.93 -12.49
C ASP A 85 16.24 -5.49 -11.20
N ASN A 86 17.21 -4.58 -11.29
CA ASN A 86 17.91 -4.05 -10.12
C ASN A 86 16.96 -3.22 -9.24
N LEU A 87 16.14 -2.38 -9.86
CA LEU A 87 15.19 -1.53 -9.16
C LEU A 87 14.10 -2.38 -8.47
N ALA A 88 13.63 -3.45 -9.12
CA ALA A 88 12.73 -4.44 -8.54
C ALA A 88 13.37 -5.21 -7.38
N LYS A 89 14.62 -5.68 -7.53
CA LYS A 89 15.37 -6.38 -6.47
C LYS A 89 15.63 -5.50 -5.26
N LEU A 90 16.12 -4.26 -5.48
CA LEU A 90 16.36 -3.28 -4.42
C LEU A 90 15.10 -2.97 -3.64
N ASN A 91 13.96 -2.95 -4.33
CA ASN A 91 12.69 -2.63 -3.70
C ASN A 91 11.91 -3.86 -3.22
N THR A 92 12.33 -5.08 -3.56
CA THR A 92 11.61 -6.35 -3.31
C THR A 92 10.16 -6.27 -3.83
N VAL A 93 9.99 -5.79 -5.05
CA VAL A 93 8.69 -5.63 -5.73
C VAL A 93 8.75 -6.23 -7.14
N LYS A 94 7.58 -6.47 -7.74
CA LYS A 94 7.47 -6.90 -9.13
C LYS A 94 7.13 -5.67 -9.96
N ILE A 95 7.89 -5.39 -11.01
CA ILE A 95 7.72 -4.18 -11.80
C ILE A 95 7.52 -4.56 -13.25
N TRP A 96 6.57 -3.93 -13.93
CA TRP A 96 6.45 -4.04 -15.37
C TRP A 96 5.96 -2.73 -15.98
N LEU A 97 6.27 -2.55 -17.24
CA LEU A 97 5.92 -1.36 -18.01
C LEU A 97 4.96 -1.76 -19.11
N THR A 98 3.91 -0.96 -19.29
CA THR A 98 2.97 -1.11 -20.40
C THR A 98 2.87 0.19 -21.21
N SER A 99 2.46 0.07 -22.46
CA SER A 99 2.15 1.20 -23.35
C SER A 99 0.94 0.82 -24.16
N ASP A 100 -0.13 1.63 -24.10
CA ASP A 100 -1.41 1.34 -24.77
C ASP A 100 -1.88 -0.11 -24.50
N ASP A 101 -1.82 -0.52 -23.22
CA ASP A 101 -2.16 -1.86 -22.72
C ASP A 101 -1.30 -3.03 -23.24
N HIS A 102 -0.24 -2.75 -24.00
CA HIS A 102 0.75 -3.74 -24.40
C HIS A 102 1.91 -3.80 -23.42
N LEU A 103 2.24 -5.01 -22.96
CA LEU A 103 3.41 -5.26 -22.11
C LEU A 103 4.68 -4.94 -22.89
N LEU A 104 5.52 -4.08 -22.32
CA LEU A 104 6.82 -3.73 -22.85
C LEU A 104 7.91 -4.58 -22.20
N ILE A 105 7.97 -4.54 -20.88
CA ILE A 105 9.01 -5.21 -20.09
C ILE A 105 8.50 -5.56 -18.70
N LYS A 106 9.05 -6.62 -18.11
CA LYS A 106 8.80 -7.04 -16.72
C LYS A 106 10.10 -7.45 -16.04
N SER A 107 10.18 -7.24 -14.73
CA SER A 107 11.36 -7.57 -13.92
C SER A 107 11.32 -8.97 -13.28
N PHE A 108 10.31 -9.78 -13.62
CA PHE A 108 10.06 -11.06 -12.99
C PHE A 108 9.70 -12.14 -14.00
N GLU A 109 10.04 -13.37 -13.65
CA GLU A 109 9.63 -14.57 -14.38
C GLU A 109 8.20 -14.98 -13.95
N GLY A 110 7.40 -15.42 -14.92
CA GLY A 110 5.99 -15.81 -14.73
C GLY A 110 4.99 -14.86 -15.36
N GLU A 111 3.72 -15.23 -15.29
CA GLU A 111 2.60 -14.46 -15.84
C GLU A 111 2.14 -13.36 -14.87
N ILE A 112 1.60 -12.27 -15.43
CA ILE A 112 0.93 -11.23 -14.65
C ILE A 112 -0.37 -11.85 -14.11
N SER A 113 -0.58 -11.82 -12.80
CA SER A 113 -1.74 -12.47 -12.18
C SER A 113 -3.05 -11.91 -12.74
N GLY A 114 -3.93 -12.80 -13.19
CA GLY A 114 -5.25 -12.46 -13.72
C GLY A 114 -6.12 -11.68 -12.73
N GLU A 115 -5.89 -11.87 -11.41
CA GLU A 115 -6.62 -11.20 -10.34
C GLU A 115 -6.50 -9.67 -10.42
N LEU A 116 -5.38 -9.17 -10.97
CA LEU A 116 -5.10 -7.74 -11.13
C LEU A 116 -6.08 -7.04 -12.09
N PHE A 117 -6.62 -7.76 -13.06
CA PHE A 117 -7.59 -7.23 -14.02
C PHE A 117 -9.03 -7.20 -13.48
N SER A 118 -9.25 -7.83 -12.31
CA SER A 118 -10.57 -7.97 -11.67
C SER A 118 -10.65 -7.26 -10.31
N ILE A 119 -9.70 -6.37 -10.00
CA ILE A 119 -9.69 -5.66 -8.72
C ILE A 119 -10.93 -4.76 -8.62
N PRO A 120 -11.77 -4.91 -7.57
CA PRO A 120 -12.94 -4.07 -7.42
C PRO A 120 -12.53 -2.62 -7.12
N ASP A 121 -13.15 -1.68 -7.83
CA ASP A 121 -12.84 -0.23 -7.77
C ASP A 121 -13.01 0.38 -6.36
N LYS A 122 -13.78 -0.28 -5.50
CA LYS A 122 -13.94 0.11 -4.07
C LYS A 122 -12.63 0.13 -3.27
N ASN A 123 -11.59 -0.58 -3.75
CA ASN A 123 -10.28 -0.65 -3.10
C ASN A 123 -9.24 0.26 -3.78
N ARG A 124 -9.66 1.09 -4.75
CA ARG A 124 -8.79 1.98 -5.52
C ARG A 124 -8.67 3.33 -4.80
N PHE A 125 -7.43 3.76 -4.61
CA PHE A 125 -7.07 5.09 -4.16
C PHE A 125 -6.35 5.81 -5.29
N ILE A 126 -6.74 7.05 -5.59
CA ILE A 126 -6.15 7.82 -6.68
C ILE A 126 -5.50 9.08 -6.09
N SER A 127 -4.23 9.30 -6.41
CA SER A 127 -3.50 10.54 -6.11
C SER A 127 -2.59 10.88 -7.28
N ASP A 128 -2.62 12.11 -7.78
CA ASP A 128 -1.76 12.60 -8.88
C ASP A 128 -1.72 11.69 -10.13
N GLY A 129 -2.84 11.05 -10.44
CA GLY A 129 -2.95 10.10 -11.56
C GLY A 129 -2.47 8.69 -11.26
N ILE A 130 -1.84 8.47 -10.10
CA ILE A 130 -1.42 7.16 -9.60
C ILE A 130 -2.61 6.45 -8.96
N SER A 131 -2.86 5.21 -9.36
CA SER A 131 -3.88 4.35 -8.79
C SER A 131 -3.25 3.28 -7.92
N LEU A 132 -3.59 3.27 -6.62
CA LEU A 132 -3.16 2.27 -5.66
C LEU A 132 -4.33 1.36 -5.28
N TYR A 133 -4.11 0.06 -5.35
CA TYR A 133 -5.03 -0.97 -4.94
C TYR A 133 -4.44 -1.72 -3.76
N GLN A 134 -5.19 -1.81 -2.66
CA GLN A 134 -4.73 -2.49 -1.45
C GLN A 134 -5.68 -3.62 -1.06
N GLY A 135 -5.12 -4.75 -0.65
CA GLY A 135 -5.89 -5.82 -0.03
C GLY A 135 -6.82 -6.54 -0.99
N PHE A 136 -6.40 -6.70 -2.25
CA PHE A 136 -7.19 -7.39 -3.27
C PHE A 136 -7.05 -8.93 -3.19
N ASN A 137 -6.05 -9.45 -2.49
CA ASN A 137 -5.85 -10.88 -2.24
C ASN A 137 -5.71 -11.22 -0.74
N GLU A 138 -5.63 -12.52 -0.41
CA GLU A 138 -5.47 -13.02 0.96
C GLU A 138 -4.16 -12.56 1.62
N ALA A 139 -3.09 -12.40 0.83
CA ALA A 139 -1.79 -11.90 1.28
C ALA A 139 -1.80 -10.39 1.60
N ARG A 140 -2.88 -9.69 1.24
CA ARG A 140 -3.05 -8.24 1.34
C ARG A 140 -2.00 -7.46 0.56
N ASP A 141 -1.70 -7.93 -0.64
CA ASP A 141 -0.78 -7.28 -1.53
C ASP A 141 -1.27 -5.88 -1.91
N ILE A 142 -0.29 -5.05 -2.28
CA ILE A 142 -0.49 -3.70 -2.75
C ILE A 142 -0.05 -3.67 -4.20
N TYR A 143 -0.87 -3.07 -5.04
CA TYR A 143 -0.63 -2.93 -6.46
C TYR A 143 -0.77 -1.48 -6.86
N VAL A 144 0.19 -0.94 -7.59
CA VAL A 144 0.22 0.45 -8.00
C VAL A 144 0.34 0.57 -9.50
N ILE A 145 -0.47 1.46 -10.07
CA ILE A 145 -0.41 1.87 -11.47
C ILE A 145 -0.07 3.35 -11.51
N SER A 146 1.06 3.71 -12.11
CA SER A 146 1.53 5.08 -12.21
C SER A 146 1.73 5.47 -13.67
N PRO A 147 1.20 6.62 -14.13
CA PRO A 147 1.46 7.09 -15.49
C PRO A 147 2.92 7.50 -15.62
N VAL A 148 3.57 7.06 -16.70
CA VAL A 148 4.95 7.42 -17.06
C VAL A 148 4.90 8.37 -18.25
N LYS A 149 5.49 9.55 -18.11
CA LYS A 149 5.69 10.49 -19.21
C LYS A 149 6.83 10.00 -20.08
N SER A 150 6.52 9.78 -21.36
CA SER A 150 7.52 9.51 -22.38
C SER A 150 7.36 10.50 -23.53
N PRO A 151 8.47 11.06 -24.05
CA PRO A 151 8.42 11.88 -25.25
C PRO A 151 8.07 11.07 -26.51
N PHE A 152 8.16 9.74 -26.47
CA PHE A 152 8.03 8.87 -27.64
C PHE A 152 6.74 8.03 -27.68
N ARG A 153 6.17 7.68 -26.52
CA ARG A 153 4.97 6.82 -26.41
C ARG A 153 3.89 7.50 -25.58
N LYS A 154 2.64 7.37 -26.03
CA LYS A 154 1.47 7.85 -25.28
C LYS A 154 1.02 6.77 -24.29
N ASN A 155 0.43 7.20 -23.17
CA ASN A 155 -0.19 6.33 -22.17
C ASN A 155 0.71 5.21 -21.62
N MET A 156 2.00 5.48 -21.41
CA MET A 156 2.85 4.53 -20.70
C MET A 156 2.43 4.45 -19.23
N GLN A 157 2.40 3.23 -18.70
CA GLN A 157 2.07 2.97 -17.30
C GLN A 157 3.14 2.07 -16.68
N LEU A 158 3.60 2.47 -15.51
CA LEU A 158 4.42 1.67 -14.61
C LEU A 158 3.49 0.93 -13.66
N HIS A 159 3.73 -0.37 -13.54
CA HIS A 159 3.00 -1.24 -12.66
C HIS A 159 3.97 -1.81 -11.62
N VAL A 160 3.58 -1.76 -10.35
CA VAL A 160 4.38 -2.20 -9.20
C VAL A 160 3.55 -3.01 -8.22
#